data_AF-A0A059LNF9-F1
#
_entry.id   AF-A0A059LNF9-F1
#
_cell.length_a   1.000
_cell.length_b   1.000
_cell.length_c   1.000
_cell.angle_alpha   90.00
_cell.angle_beta   90.00
_cell.angle_gamma   90.00
#
_symmetry.space_group_name_H-M   'P 1'
#
loop_
_entity.id
_entity.type
_entity.pdbx_description
1 polymer ?
#
loop_
_entity_poly.entity_id
_entity_poly.type
_entity_poly.pdbx_seq_one_letter_code
_entity_poly.pdbx_strand_id
1 'polypeptide(L)'
;MPIMLARMACEQFMMEKGAAEAGQTRDDNATLETFQGCAPRDMEILCHAEVTKPYPPEWQLVQQLLLTGMNSDEARASFPSLAGWARERVTLDWVAKALSRMHINTFRVDTLPLFAFESWTEEEAEPASALEPFFPNNNAEMALRATRDVVPGEQLTICYVDETASRDVRRALLLENYGFECQCPRCVDGE
;
A
#
# COMPACT_ATOMS: atom_id res chain seq x y z
N MET A 1 -3.42 21.80 -0.39
CA MET A 1 -3.37 20.70 0.60
C MET A 1 -3.23 19.41 -0.19
N PRO A 2 -2.08 18.72 -0.17
CA PRO A 2 -1.98 17.44 -0.85
C PRO A 2 -2.64 16.39 0.03
N ILE A 3 -3.83 15.95 -0.37
CA ILE A 3 -4.48 14.79 0.19
C ILE A 3 -3.69 13.59 -0.37
N MET A 4 -2.81 12.97 0.42
CA MET A 4 -2.25 11.67 0.06
C MET A 4 -3.31 10.60 0.29
N LEU A 5 -4.24 10.54 -0.67
CA LEU A 5 -5.09 9.38 -0.88
C LEU A 5 -4.18 8.31 -1.47
N ALA A 6 -4.07 7.19 -0.77
CA ALA A 6 -3.82 5.95 -1.48
C ALA A 6 -5.03 5.66 -2.36
N ARG A 7 -5.02 6.27 -3.54
CA ARG A 7 -5.59 5.60 -4.69
C ARG A 7 -4.78 4.32 -4.80
N MET A 8 -5.33 3.21 -4.30
CA MET A 8 -5.09 1.97 -5.03
C MET A 8 -5.32 2.35 -6.49
N ALA A 9 -4.29 2.23 -7.32
CA ALA A 9 -4.42 2.31 -8.76
C ALA A 9 -5.27 1.11 -9.24
N CYS A 10 -6.48 0.96 -8.72
CA CYS A 10 -7.59 0.42 -9.45
C CYS A 10 -7.90 1.49 -10.48
N GLU A 11 -7.14 1.48 -11.57
CA GLU A 11 -7.71 1.90 -12.84
C GLU A 11 -9.06 1.21 -12.94
N GLN A 12 -10.11 2.01 -12.78
CA GLN A 12 -11.37 1.80 -13.46
C GLN A 12 -11.89 0.36 -13.37
N PHE A 13 -12.69 0.07 -12.34
CA PHE A 13 -13.77 -0.91 -12.48
C PHE A 13 -14.72 -0.41 -13.59
N MET A 14 -14.29 -0.53 -14.85
CA MET A 14 -15.14 -0.28 -16.00
C MET A 14 -16.05 -1.49 -16.07
N MET A 15 -17.26 -1.30 -15.55
CA MET A 15 -18.40 -2.17 -15.77
C MET A 15 -18.67 -2.25 -17.27
N GLU A 16 -18.00 -3.16 -17.96
CA GLU A 16 -18.40 -3.62 -19.27
C GLU A 16 -19.02 -5.01 -19.14
N LYS A 17 -20.32 -4.98 -18.82
CA LYS A 17 -21.41 -5.96 -19.01
C LYS A 17 -22.21 -6.00 -17.71
N GLY A 18 -23.45 -5.57 -17.63
CA GLY A 18 -24.51 -5.40 -18.62
C GLY A 18 -25.80 -5.58 -17.81
N ALA A 19 -26.77 -4.71 -18.00
CA ALA A 19 -28.01 -4.72 -17.25
C ALA A 19 -28.75 -6.08 -17.37
N ALA A 20 -28.73 -6.88 -16.30
CA ALA A 20 -29.58 -8.05 -16.02
C ALA A 20 -29.07 -8.62 -14.67
N GLU A 21 -29.81 -8.86 -13.60
CA GLU A 21 -31.23 -8.84 -13.26
C GLU A 21 -31.28 -8.59 -11.74
N ALA A 22 -32.15 -7.69 -11.28
CA ALA A 22 -32.35 -7.47 -9.85
C ALA A 22 -33.17 -8.63 -9.27
N GLY A 23 -32.53 -9.48 -8.46
CA GLY A 23 -33.20 -10.48 -7.65
C GLY A 23 -32.52 -11.85 -7.66
N GLN A 24 -31.37 -11.99 -6.99
CA GLN A 24 -30.84 -13.29 -6.61
C GLN A 24 -30.43 -13.28 -5.14
N THR A 25 -31.03 -14.22 -4.41
CA THR A 25 -30.73 -14.60 -3.04
C THR A 25 -29.26 -14.95 -2.90
N ARG A 26 -28.64 -14.45 -1.82
CA ARG A 26 -27.27 -14.75 -1.38
C ARG A 26 -27.05 -16.26 -1.39
N ASP A 27 -26.27 -16.72 -2.36
CA ASP A 27 -25.83 -18.11 -2.48
C ASP A 27 -24.49 -18.21 -1.74
N ASP A 28 -24.46 -18.83 -0.57
CA ASP A 28 -23.26 -18.93 0.28
C ASP A 28 -22.13 -19.80 -0.35
N ASN A 29 -22.36 -20.30 -1.57
CA ASN A 29 -21.42 -21.05 -2.40
C ASN A 29 -20.93 -20.27 -3.64
N ALA A 30 -21.19 -18.96 -3.72
CA ALA A 30 -20.70 -18.13 -4.81
C ALA A 30 -19.16 -18.24 -4.90
N THR A 31 -18.67 -18.76 -6.02
CA THR A 31 -17.24 -18.77 -6.35
C THR A 31 -16.73 -17.34 -6.25
N LEU A 32 -15.81 -17.10 -5.30
CA LEU A 32 -15.12 -15.82 -5.14
C LEU A 32 -14.52 -15.42 -6.49
N GLU A 33 -15.13 -14.44 -7.16
CA GLU A 33 -14.58 -13.90 -8.40
C GLU A 33 -13.22 -13.27 -8.10
N THR A 34 -12.18 -13.87 -8.66
CA THR A 34 -10.81 -13.46 -8.43
C THR A 34 -10.39 -12.51 -9.54
N PHE A 35 -10.17 -11.25 -9.20
CA PHE A 35 -9.68 -10.24 -10.12
C PHE A 35 -8.16 -10.09 -9.98
N GLN A 36 -7.44 -10.22 -11.09
CA GLN A 36 -5.99 -10.07 -11.11
C GLN A 36 -5.62 -8.66 -11.59
N GLY A 37 -4.97 -7.88 -10.73
CA GLY A 37 -4.42 -6.58 -11.10
C GLY A 37 -3.28 -6.69 -12.12
N CYS A 38 -3.09 -5.64 -12.93
CA CYS A 38 -1.94 -5.56 -13.83
C CYS A 38 -0.63 -5.34 -13.06
N ALA A 39 0.46 -5.99 -13.50
CA ALA A 39 1.79 -5.76 -12.94
C ALA A 39 2.20 -4.29 -13.16
N PRO A 40 2.59 -3.55 -12.11
CA PRO A 40 3.14 -2.20 -12.26
C PRO A 40 4.41 -2.25 -13.10
N ARG A 41 4.37 -1.75 -14.33
CA ARG A 41 5.58 -1.67 -15.17
C ARG A 41 6.44 -0.45 -14.82
N ASP A 42 5.85 0.57 -14.20
CA ASP A 42 6.49 1.83 -13.84
C ASP A 42 6.14 2.27 -12.42
N MET A 43 7.11 2.89 -11.73
CA MET A 43 6.91 3.49 -10.39
C MET A 43 6.06 4.77 -10.40
N GLU A 44 5.60 5.22 -11.57
CA GLU A 44 4.78 6.42 -11.72
C GLU A 44 3.40 6.28 -11.08
N ILE A 45 2.88 5.06 -10.98
CA ILE A 45 1.60 4.79 -10.34
C ILE A 45 1.66 4.90 -8.81
N LEU A 46 2.85 4.89 -8.23
CA LEU A 46 3.06 4.89 -6.78
C LEU A 46 2.92 6.31 -6.22
N CYS A 47 2.21 6.42 -5.10
CA CYS A 47 2.10 7.67 -4.36
C CYS A 47 3.48 8.12 -3.89
N HIS A 48 3.73 9.44 -3.86
CA HIS A 48 5.00 9.94 -3.34
C HIS A 48 4.84 11.31 -2.69
N ALA A 49 5.66 11.56 -1.67
CA ALA A 49 5.82 12.89 -1.12
C ALA A 49 6.75 13.71 -2.02
N GLU A 50 6.47 15.01 -2.13
CA GLU A 50 7.41 15.97 -2.68
C GLU A 50 8.34 16.44 -1.56
N VAL A 51 9.52 15.83 -1.47
CA VAL A 51 10.49 16.15 -0.42
C VAL A 51 11.25 17.42 -0.80
N THR A 52 11.17 18.43 0.07
CA THR A 52 11.82 19.71 -0.14
C THR A 52 13.33 19.60 0.09
N LYS A 53 14.10 20.40 -0.66
CA LYS A 53 15.57 20.44 -0.54
C LYS A 53 15.98 21.42 0.56
N PRO A 54 17.10 21.17 1.27
CA PRO A 54 18.01 20.03 1.10
C PRO A 54 17.42 18.72 1.61
N TYR A 55 17.75 17.60 0.95
CA TYR A 55 17.28 16.28 1.37
C TYR A 55 17.94 15.83 2.68
N PRO A 56 17.26 14.96 3.47
CA PRO A 56 17.79 14.47 4.73
C PRO A 56 19.19 13.82 4.60
N PRO A 57 20.10 14.00 5.57
CA PRO A 57 21.46 13.44 5.52
C PRO A 57 21.48 11.92 5.34
N GLU A 58 20.54 11.20 5.96
CA GLU A 58 20.39 9.76 5.84
C GLU A 58 20.11 9.32 4.39
N TRP A 59 19.41 10.13 3.59
CA TRP A 59 19.14 9.80 2.18
C TRP A 59 20.36 10.06 1.29
N GLN A 60 21.17 11.05 1.67
CA GLN A 60 22.48 11.28 1.04
C GLN A 60 23.40 10.08 1.31
N LEU A 61 23.41 9.57 2.54
CA LEU A 61 24.16 8.38 2.90
C LEU A 61 23.69 7.15 2.10
N VAL A 62 22.38 6.95 1.94
CA VAL A 62 21.84 5.85 1.10
C VAL A 62 22.34 5.97 -0.33
N GLN A 63 22.30 7.17 -0.94
CA GLN A 63 22.84 7.37 -2.29
C GLN A 63 24.33 7.02 -2.38
N GLN A 64 25.14 7.47 -1.41
CA GLN A 64 26.57 7.19 -1.37
C GLN A 64 26.86 5.68 -1.25
N LEU A 65 26.11 4.97 -0.41
CA LEU A 65 26.24 3.52 -0.26
C LEU A 65 25.86 2.78 -1.55
N LEU A 66 24.77 3.19 -2.20
CA LEU A 66 24.35 2.62 -3.50
C LEU A 66 25.42 2.83 -4.57
N LEU A 67 25.93 4.05 -4.72
CA LEU A 67 26.98 4.36 -5.69
C LEU A 67 28.28 3.60 -5.38
N THR A 68 28.62 3.42 -4.10
CA THR A 68 29.80 2.66 -3.68
C THR A 68 29.65 1.19 -4.04
N GLY A 69 28.51 0.56 -3.72
CA GLY A 69 28.25 -0.84 -4.04
C GLY A 69 28.19 -1.10 -5.55
N MET A 70 27.54 -0.22 -6.31
CA MET A 70 27.48 -0.33 -7.78
C MET A 70 28.83 -0.09 -8.48
N ASN A 71 29.81 0.44 -7.76
CA ASN A 71 31.16 0.69 -8.22
C ASN A 71 32.19 -0.25 -7.55
N SER A 72 31.74 -1.33 -6.90
CA SER A 72 32.66 -2.34 -6.33
C SER A 72 33.35 -3.15 -7.43
N ASP A 73 34.45 -3.82 -7.09
CA ASP A 73 35.18 -4.65 -8.06
C ASP A 73 34.34 -5.84 -8.53
N GLU A 74 33.53 -6.42 -7.64
CA GLU A 74 32.58 -7.49 -7.97
C GLU A 74 31.50 -7.01 -8.94
N ALA A 75 30.97 -5.81 -8.70
CA ALA A 75 29.98 -5.18 -9.57
C ALA A 75 30.56 -4.85 -10.94
N ARG A 76 31.80 -4.35 -11.02
CA ARG A 76 32.49 -4.08 -12.29
C ARG A 76 32.81 -5.35 -13.08
N ALA A 77 33.19 -6.42 -12.40
CA ALA A 77 33.45 -7.71 -13.04
C ALA A 77 32.16 -8.32 -13.63
N SER A 78 31.05 -8.19 -12.92
CA SER A 78 29.76 -8.76 -13.33
C SER A 78 28.99 -7.88 -14.31
N PHE A 79 29.09 -6.56 -14.15
CA PHE A 79 28.33 -5.55 -14.88
C PHE A 79 29.22 -4.33 -15.24
N PRO A 80 30.03 -4.43 -16.31
CA PRO A 80 31.05 -3.43 -16.63
C PRO A 80 30.51 -1.99 -16.84
N SER A 81 29.27 -1.85 -17.30
CA SER A 81 28.63 -0.56 -17.53
C SER A 81 27.88 0.02 -16.31
N LEU A 82 27.71 -0.76 -15.24
CA LEU A 82 26.84 -0.40 -14.10
C LEU A 82 27.33 0.87 -13.40
N ALA A 83 28.63 0.99 -13.14
CA ALA A 83 29.19 2.17 -12.47
C ALA A 83 29.04 3.46 -13.30
N GLY A 84 29.09 3.36 -14.63
CA GLY A 84 28.83 4.48 -15.54
C GLY A 84 27.37 4.90 -15.47
N TRP A 85 26.47 3.94 -15.66
CA TRP A 85 25.02 4.14 -15.57
C TRP A 85 24.60 4.72 -14.21
N ALA A 86 25.14 4.18 -13.11
CA ALA A 86 24.77 4.57 -11.76
C ALA A 86 25.13 6.04 -11.47
N ARG A 87 26.31 6.50 -11.91
CA ARG A 87 26.72 7.91 -11.75
C ARG A 87 25.78 8.88 -12.49
N GLU A 88 25.25 8.48 -13.64
CA GLU A 88 24.35 9.32 -14.43
C GLU A 88 22.90 9.28 -13.93
N ARG A 89 22.44 8.14 -13.41
CA ARG A 89 21.02 7.89 -13.12
C ARG A 89 20.66 7.89 -11.64
N VAL A 90 21.56 7.47 -10.75
CA VAL A 90 21.34 7.41 -9.29
C VAL A 90 21.68 8.76 -8.66
N THR A 91 20.93 9.79 -9.07
CA THR A 91 21.01 11.13 -8.49
C THR A 91 20.32 11.18 -7.13
N LEU A 92 20.61 12.19 -6.31
CA LEU A 92 19.97 12.33 -5.00
C LEU A 92 18.46 12.58 -5.13
N ASP A 93 18.04 13.29 -6.20
CA ASP A 93 16.63 13.48 -6.55
C ASP A 93 15.95 12.15 -6.91
N TRP A 94 16.64 11.29 -7.67
CA TRP A 94 16.16 9.95 -7.98
C TRP A 94 16.03 9.08 -6.73
N VAL A 95 17.04 9.06 -5.85
CA VAL A 95 17.00 8.31 -4.59
C VAL A 95 15.87 8.82 -3.70
N ALA A 96 15.71 10.15 -3.58
CA ALA A 96 14.62 10.74 -2.80
C ALA A 96 13.24 10.31 -3.32
N LYS A 97 13.03 10.38 -4.64
CA LYS A 97 11.79 9.94 -5.29
C LYS A 97 11.52 8.44 -5.15
N ALA A 98 12.58 7.63 -5.16
CA ALA A 98 12.47 6.19 -4.98
C ALA A 98 12.13 5.85 -3.53
N LEU A 99 12.86 6.41 -2.55
CA LEU A 99 12.64 6.17 -1.13
C LEU A 99 11.26 6.66 -0.67
N SER A 100 10.81 7.83 -1.15
CA SER A 100 9.46 8.32 -0.82
C SER A 100 8.37 7.37 -1.32
N ARG A 101 8.53 6.80 -2.52
CA ARG A 101 7.58 5.82 -3.08
C ARG A 101 7.61 4.52 -2.30
N MET A 102 8.79 4.01 -1.99
CA MET A 102 8.90 2.79 -1.17
C MET A 102 8.24 3.01 0.19
N HIS A 103 8.58 4.08 0.89
CA HIS A 103 8.04 4.35 2.23
C HIS A 103 6.50 4.45 2.26
N ILE A 104 5.91 5.17 1.30
CA ILE A 104 4.45 5.45 1.31
C ILE A 104 3.62 4.28 0.78
N ASN A 105 4.22 3.38 -0.02
CA ASN A 105 3.48 2.30 -0.69
C ASN A 105 3.87 0.90 -0.20
N THR A 106 4.88 0.76 0.67
CA THR A 106 5.22 -0.52 1.27
C THR A 106 4.14 -0.91 2.27
N PHE A 107 3.54 -2.08 2.05
CA PHE A 107 2.71 -2.75 3.03
C PHE A 107 3.59 -3.64 3.91
N ARG A 108 3.28 -3.66 5.21
CA ARG A 108 3.91 -4.57 6.16
C ARG A 108 3.14 -5.90 6.14
N VAL A 109 3.87 -7.00 6.02
CA VAL A 109 3.33 -8.35 6.18
C VAL A 109 3.78 -8.87 7.52
N ASP A 110 2.87 -8.87 8.49
CA ASP A 110 3.09 -9.51 9.78
C ASP A 110 2.62 -10.97 9.71
N THR A 111 3.57 -11.90 9.69
CA THR A 111 3.27 -13.32 9.87
C THR A 111 3.11 -13.57 11.37
N LEU A 112 1.89 -13.49 11.91
CA LEU A 112 1.66 -13.96 13.27
C LEU A 112 1.98 -15.47 13.34
N PRO A 113 2.74 -15.94 14.35
CA PRO A 113 2.91 -17.37 14.54
C PRO A 113 1.54 -18.03 14.76
N LEU A 114 1.35 -19.22 14.18
CA LEU A 114 0.09 -19.99 14.06
C LEU A 114 -0.69 -20.25 15.37
N PHE A 115 -0.23 -19.77 16.52
CA PHE A 115 -0.79 -20.05 17.84
C PHE A 115 -1.58 -18.89 18.47
N ALA A 116 -1.78 -17.77 17.75
CA ALA A 116 -2.50 -16.61 18.27
C ALA A 116 -4.03 -16.60 17.98
N PHE A 117 -4.58 -17.66 17.39
CA PHE A 117 -5.96 -17.68 16.88
C PHE A 117 -7.07 -17.91 17.92
N GLU A 118 -6.75 -18.20 19.19
CA GLU A 118 -7.76 -18.67 20.16
C GLU A 118 -8.49 -17.55 20.95
N SER A 119 -8.34 -16.28 20.57
CA SER A 119 -8.96 -15.18 21.33
C SER A 119 -9.31 -13.97 20.46
N TRP A 120 -10.16 -14.17 19.46
CA TRP A 120 -10.93 -13.06 18.89
C TRP A 120 -12.38 -13.24 19.35
N THR A 121 -12.77 -12.48 20.36
CA THR A 121 -14.18 -12.34 20.72
C THR A 121 -14.88 -11.55 19.63
N GLU A 122 -16.02 -12.06 19.17
CA GLU A 122 -16.97 -11.39 18.27
C GLU A 122 -17.51 -10.13 18.95
N GLU A 123 -16.78 -9.02 18.91
CA GLU A 123 -17.39 -7.72 19.10
C GLU A 123 -17.67 -7.18 17.70
N GLU A 124 -18.95 -7.12 17.34
CA GLU A 124 -19.48 -6.69 16.04
C GLU A 124 -19.26 -5.18 15.82
N ALA A 125 -17.99 -4.77 15.79
CA ALA A 125 -17.64 -3.45 15.30
C ALA A 125 -17.71 -3.47 13.77
N GLU A 126 -18.49 -2.55 13.20
CA GLU A 126 -18.48 -2.32 11.76
C GLU A 126 -17.03 -2.03 11.30
N PRO A 127 -16.47 -2.84 10.38
CA PRO A 127 -15.07 -2.73 10.00
C PRO A 127 -14.82 -1.38 9.35
N ALA A 128 -13.73 -0.71 9.74
CA ALA A 128 -13.42 0.63 9.20
C ALA A 128 -13.00 0.58 7.71
N SER A 129 -12.50 -0.55 7.25
CA SER A 129 -12.14 -0.79 5.85
C SER A 129 -13.21 -1.59 5.12
N ALA A 130 -13.38 -1.32 3.83
CA ALA A 130 -14.19 -2.15 2.94
C ALA A 130 -13.47 -3.46 2.56
N LEU A 131 -12.13 -3.47 2.64
CA LEU A 131 -11.28 -4.59 2.26
C LEU A 131 -10.30 -4.98 3.37
N GLU A 132 -10.03 -6.27 3.47
CA GLU A 132 -9.01 -6.87 4.33
C GLU A 132 -7.96 -7.60 3.46
N PRO A 133 -6.66 -7.26 3.58
CA PRO A 133 -5.58 -7.99 2.94
C PRO A 133 -5.30 -9.35 3.59
N PHE A 134 -5.10 -10.39 2.78
CA PHE A 134 -4.67 -11.71 3.25
C PHE A 134 -3.78 -12.42 2.22
N PHE A 135 -3.04 -13.44 2.66
CA PHE A 135 -2.07 -14.19 1.83
C PHE A 135 -2.52 -15.66 1.70
N PRO A 136 -3.40 -16.00 0.73
CA PRO A 136 -4.05 -17.31 0.67
C PRO A 136 -3.06 -18.48 0.60
N ASN A 137 -1.93 -18.26 -0.06
CA ASN A 137 -0.93 -19.29 -0.33
C ASN A 137 0.33 -19.13 0.53
N ASN A 138 0.31 -18.24 1.54
CA ASN A 138 1.48 -17.85 2.35
C ASN A 138 2.73 -17.57 1.49
N ASN A 139 2.52 -16.87 0.38
CA ASN A 139 3.53 -16.49 -0.60
C ASN A 139 3.46 -14.98 -0.85
N ALA A 140 4.13 -14.48 -1.90
CA ALA A 140 4.10 -13.05 -2.25
C ALA A 140 2.78 -12.60 -2.94
N GLU A 141 1.76 -13.46 -3.00
CA GLU A 141 0.45 -13.13 -3.56
C GLU A 141 -0.48 -12.65 -2.45
N MET A 142 -0.83 -11.37 -2.51
CA MET A 142 -1.82 -10.75 -1.64
C MET A 142 -3.18 -10.76 -2.34
N ALA A 143 -4.21 -11.16 -1.60
CA ALA A 143 -5.61 -11.03 -1.99
C ALA A 143 -6.31 -10.03 -1.06
N LEU A 144 -7.37 -9.38 -1.57
CA LEU A 144 -8.22 -8.48 -0.80
C LEU A 144 -9.61 -9.12 -0.68
N ARG A 145 -10.12 -9.22 0.54
CA ARG A 145 -11.46 -9.72 0.84
C ARG A 145 -12.36 -8.57 1.24
N ALA A 146 -13.58 -8.51 0.68
CA ALA A 146 -14.58 -7.57 1.15
C ALA A 146 -15.05 -7.93 2.57
N THR A 147 -15.03 -6.95 3.48
CA THR A 147 -15.48 -7.09 4.88
C THR A 147 -16.96 -6.77 5.05
N ARG A 148 -17.56 -6.15 4.02
CA ARG A 148 -18.97 -5.79 3.91
C ARG A 148 -19.39 -5.74 2.45
N ASP A 149 -20.68 -5.57 2.19
CA ASP A 149 -21.18 -5.31 0.84
C ASP A 149 -20.57 -4.01 0.29
N VAL A 150 -20.12 -4.08 -0.98
CA VAL A 150 -19.53 -2.94 -1.71
C VAL A 150 -20.42 -2.60 -2.89
N VAL A 151 -20.81 -1.33 -3.01
CA VAL A 151 -21.67 -0.87 -4.10
C VAL A 151 -20.80 -0.55 -5.34
N PRO A 152 -21.29 -0.83 -6.56
CA PRO A 152 -20.65 -0.35 -7.79
C PRO A 152 -20.28 1.14 -7.76
N GLY A 153 -19.03 1.45 -8.09
CA GLY A 153 -18.51 2.82 -8.10
C GLY A 153 -18.14 3.38 -6.73
N GLU A 154 -18.38 2.64 -5.65
CA GLU A 154 -17.90 2.98 -4.32
C GLU A 154 -16.36 2.92 -4.26
N GLN A 155 -15.77 3.83 -3.50
CA GLN A 155 -14.34 3.80 -3.24
C GLN A 155 -13.98 2.62 -2.33
N LEU A 156 -13.07 1.78 -2.79
CA LEU A 156 -12.48 0.72 -1.98
C LEU A 156 -11.46 1.29 -0.99
N THR A 157 -11.52 0.85 0.26
CA THR A 157 -10.66 1.32 1.36
C THR A 157 -10.06 0.15 2.13
N ILE A 158 -8.81 0.32 2.60
CA ILE A 158 -8.13 -0.58 3.55
C ILE A 158 -7.67 0.23 4.77
N CYS A 159 -7.46 -0.45 5.90
CA CYS A 159 -6.89 0.15 7.10
C CYS A 159 -5.35 0.15 7.02
N TYR A 160 -4.76 1.32 7.29
CA TYR A 160 -3.30 1.56 7.23
C TYR A 160 -2.61 1.34 8.59
N VAL A 161 -3.41 1.35 9.64
CA VAL A 161 -3.03 1.27 11.05
C VAL A 161 -4.03 0.35 11.75
N ASP A 162 -3.69 -0.09 12.95
CA ASP A 162 -4.58 -0.87 13.81
C ASP A 162 -5.88 -0.09 14.07
N GLU A 163 -7.02 -0.68 13.67
CA GLU A 163 -8.34 -0.08 13.80
C GLU A 163 -8.90 -0.14 15.23
N THR A 164 -8.31 -0.98 16.08
CA THR A 164 -8.66 -1.10 17.50
C THR A 164 -8.00 -0.01 18.35
N ALA A 165 -6.96 0.64 17.84
CA ALA A 165 -6.32 1.76 18.50
C ALA A 165 -7.27 2.97 18.64
N SER A 166 -7.05 3.84 19.62
CA SER A 166 -7.89 5.03 19.82
C SER A 166 -7.75 6.01 18.66
N ARG A 167 -8.78 6.85 18.46
CA ARG A 167 -8.81 7.91 17.44
C ARG A 167 -7.52 8.72 17.35
N ASP A 168 -7.04 9.20 18.49
CA ASP A 168 -5.87 10.08 18.55
C ASP A 168 -4.60 9.34 18.15
N VAL A 169 -4.47 8.07 18.55
CA VAL A 169 -3.36 7.20 18.12
C VAL A 169 -3.42 6.95 16.63
N ARG A 170 -4.59 6.59 16.08
CA ARG A 170 -4.75 6.35 14.63
C ARG A 170 -4.39 7.61 13.83
N ARG A 171 -4.90 8.78 14.21
CA ARG A 171 -4.59 10.06 13.53
C ARG A 171 -3.11 10.43 13.62
N ALA A 172 -2.49 10.24 14.79
CA ALA A 172 -1.06 10.50 14.96
C ALA A 172 -0.22 9.60 14.04
N LEU A 173 -0.49 8.30 14.02
CA LEU A 173 0.22 7.34 13.16
C LEU A 173 0.02 7.63 11.67
N LEU A 174 -1.20 8.02 11.26
CA LEU A 174 -1.48 8.35 9.86
C LEU A 174 -0.79 9.63 9.41
N LEU A 175 -0.76 10.65 10.28
CA LEU A 175 -0.08 11.90 10.00
C LEU A 175 1.44 11.70 9.96
N GLU A 176 2.00 10.95 10.91
CA GLU A 176 3.44 10.72 11.03
C GLU A 176 3.97 9.87 9.86
N ASN A 177 3.32 8.76 9.54
CA ASN A 177 3.83 7.79 8.55
C ASN A 177 3.38 8.11 7.11
N TYR A 178 2.23 8.75 6.95
CA TYR A 178 1.60 8.95 5.62
C TYR A 178 1.25 10.40 5.32
N GLY A 179 1.46 11.34 6.26
CA GLY A 179 1.32 12.77 6.00
C GLY A 179 -0.11 13.26 5.76
N PHE A 180 -1.13 12.53 6.23
CA PHE A 180 -2.54 12.95 6.09
C PHE A 180 -3.35 12.79 7.38
N GLU A 181 -4.42 13.59 7.49
CA GLU A 181 -5.40 13.47 8.55
C GLU A 181 -6.61 12.66 8.08
N CYS A 182 -6.98 11.61 8.82
CA CYS A 182 -8.12 10.77 8.48
C CYS A 182 -9.45 11.52 8.67
N GLN A 183 -10.33 11.38 7.68
CA GLN A 183 -11.68 11.96 7.66
C GLN A 183 -12.77 10.88 7.54
N CYS A 184 -12.47 9.63 7.91
CA CYS A 184 -13.50 8.59 7.95
C CYS A 184 -14.57 8.91 9.03
N PRO A 185 -15.78 8.34 8.93
CA PRO A 185 -16.86 8.57 9.90
C PRO A 185 -16.40 8.42 11.35
N ARG A 186 -15.72 7.32 11.69
CA ARG A 186 -15.15 7.09 13.05
C ARG A 186 -14.29 8.26 13.54
N CYS A 187 -13.38 8.78 12.70
CA CYS A 187 -12.52 9.91 13.08
C CYS A 187 -13.25 11.25 13.18
N VAL A 188 -14.32 11.45 12.40
CA VAL A 188 -15.17 12.65 12.42
C VAL A 188 -16.10 12.63 13.63
N ASP A 189 -16.69 11.47 13.91
CA ASP A 189 -17.69 11.27 14.98
C ASP A 189 -17.05 11.14 16.37
N GLY A 190 -15.73 10.91 16.44
CA GLY A 190 -14.95 10.96 17.68
C GLY A 190 -14.60 9.60 18.29
N GLU A 191 -14.77 8.52 17.53
CA GLU A 191 -14.50 7.12 17.91
C GLU A 191 -13.06 6.70 17.55
#